data_AF-A0A9E3GZ63-F1
#
_entry.id   AF-A0A9E3GZ63-F1
#
_cell.length_a   1.000
_cell.length_b   1.000
_cell.length_c   1.000
_cell.angle_alpha   90.00
_cell.angle_beta   90.00
_cell.angle_gamma   90.00
#
_symmetry.space_group_name_H-M   'P 1'
#
loop_
_entity.id
_entity.type
_entity.pdbx_description
1 polymer ?
#
loop_
_entity_poly.entity_id
_entity_poly.type
_entity_poly.pdbx_seq_one_letter_code
_entity_poly.pdbx_strand_id
1 'polypeptide(L)' 'MPRRAFPNAALCASYFRIAPLFETAATRYTWLNNIVAVGTGHRRADGPIYGVFEVL' A
#
# COMPACT_ATOMS: atom_id res chain seq x y z
N MET A 1 -20.57 30.41 -5.76
CA MET A 1 -19.10 30.18 -5.79
C MET A 1 -18.81 29.07 -6.79
N PRO A 2 -18.06 29.31 -7.88
CA PRO A 2 -17.74 28.24 -8.82
C PRO A 2 -16.52 27.46 -8.31
N ARG A 3 -16.68 26.14 -8.16
CA ARG A 3 -15.58 25.22 -7.87
C ARG A 3 -14.61 25.21 -9.06
N ARG A 4 -13.38 25.66 -8.84
CA ARG A 4 -12.28 25.60 -9.80
C ARG A 4 -12.00 24.13 -10.10
N ALA A 5 -12.40 23.64 -11.27
CA ALA A 5 -11.95 22.37 -11.79
C ALA A 5 -10.43 22.46 -11.96
N PHE A 6 -9.67 21.63 -11.25
CA PHE A 6 -8.24 21.46 -11.50
C PHE A 6 -8.10 20.58 -12.74
N PRO A 7 -7.70 21.14 -13.90
CA PRO A 7 -7.46 20.33 -15.06
C PRO A 7 -6.12 19.62 -14.83
N ASN A 8 -6.13 18.30 -15.01
CA ASN A 8 -4.94 17.46 -15.18
C ASN A 8 -4.25 16.89 -13.92
N ALA A 9 -4.97 16.11 -13.11
CA ALA A 9 -4.35 15.22 -12.10
C ALA A 9 -4.00 13.82 -12.68
N ALA A 10 -3.62 13.74 -13.96
CA ALA A 10 -3.44 12.47 -14.66
C ALA A 10 -1.97 12.06 -14.89
N LEU A 11 -0.98 12.73 -14.31
CA LEU A 11 0.43 12.40 -14.55
C LEU A 11 1.26 12.50 -13.27
N CYS A 12 1.35 11.41 -12.51
CA CYS A 12 2.54 10.98 -11.76
C CYS A 12 2.09 9.90 -10.76
N ALA A 13 2.74 8.74 -10.78
CA ALA A 13 2.43 7.62 -9.90
C ALA A 13 2.27 8.11 -8.46
N SER A 14 1.05 8.04 -7.91
CA SER A 14 0.79 8.51 -6.55
C SER A 14 1.75 7.77 -5.60
N TYR A 15 2.61 8.51 -4.92
CA TYR A 15 3.55 7.94 -3.95
C TYR A 15 2.74 7.38 -2.77
N PHE A 16 2.41 6.11 -2.88
CA PHE A 16 1.62 5.38 -1.91
C PHE A 16 2.44 4.18 -1.48
N ARG A 17 3.03 4.29 -0.29
CA ARG A 17 3.94 3.33 0.32
C ARG A 17 3.48 3.04 1.73
N ILE A 18 3.64 1.78 2.15
CA ILE A 18 3.30 1.32 3.49
C ILE A 18 4.41 0.41 4.04
N ALA A 19 4.51 0.30 5.35
CA ALA A 19 5.31 -0.71 6.04
C ALA A 19 4.35 -1.55 6.90
N PRO A 20 3.83 -2.68 6.38
CA PRO A 20 2.89 -3.50 7.12
C PRO A 20 3.57 -4.25 8.26
N LEU A 21 2.88 -4.34 9.40
CA LEU A 21 3.23 -5.19 10.54
C LEU A 21 2.29 -6.39 10.55
N PHE A 22 2.83 -7.58 10.79
CA PHE A 22 2.06 -8.82 10.90
C PHE A 22 2.15 -9.38 12.31
N GLU A 23 1.02 -9.92 12.80
CA GLU A 23 0.95 -10.68 14.04
C GLU A 23 0.04 -11.89 13.82
N THR A 24 0.54 -13.09 14.08
CA THR A 24 -0.23 -14.33 13.95
C THR A 24 0.28 -15.44 14.86
N ALA A 25 -0.65 -16.23 15.40
CA ALA A 25 -0.34 -17.44 16.17
C ALA A 25 -0.29 -18.71 15.28
N ALA A 26 -0.67 -18.62 14.00
CA ALA A 26 -0.70 -19.78 13.12
C ALA A 26 0.73 -20.21 12.73
N THR A 27 1.11 -21.44 13.10
CA THR A 27 2.47 -21.97 12.92
C THR A 27 2.99 -21.88 11.47
N ARG A 28 2.11 -22.04 10.49
CA ARG A 28 2.45 -21.93 9.05
C ARG A 28 2.96 -20.54 8.66
N TYR A 29 2.54 -19.49 9.38
CA TYR A 29 2.80 -18.10 9.05
C TYR A 29 3.66 -17.38 10.08
N THR A 30 4.25 -18.11 11.03
CA THR A 30 5.11 -17.53 12.09
C THR A 30 6.29 -16.72 11.54
N TRP A 31 6.74 -17.02 10.32
CA TRP A 31 7.78 -16.23 9.64
C TRP A 31 7.35 -14.77 9.44
N LEU A 32 6.06 -14.48 9.19
CA LEU A 32 5.57 -13.11 8.99
C LEU A 32 5.77 -12.21 10.21
N ASN A 33 5.79 -12.78 11.42
CA ASN A 33 6.01 -12.03 12.65
C ASN A 33 7.46 -11.52 12.79
N ASN A 34 8.38 -12.03 11.97
CA ASN A 34 9.82 -11.84 12.14
C ASN A 34 10.49 -11.22 10.90
N ILE A 35 9.71 -10.67 9.96
CA ILE A 35 10.24 -10.01 8.76
C ILE A 35 9.98 -8.51 8.78
N VAL A 36 10.80 -7.78 8.02
CA VAL A 36 10.48 -6.40 7.62
C VAL A 36 9.87 -6.45 6.22
N ALA A 37 8.71 -5.81 6.05
CA ALA A 37 8.02 -5.76 4.77
C ALA A 37 7.73 -4.32 4.35
N VAL A 38 7.71 -4.09 3.04
CA VAL A 38 7.31 -2.82 2.43
C VAL A 38 6.26 -3.07 1.36
N GLY A 39 5.31 -2.15 1.25
CA GLY A 39 4.23 -2.22 0.26
C GLY A 39 4.22 -1.03 -0.68
N THR A 40 3.95 -1.29 -1.95
CA THR A 40 3.57 -0.27 -2.94
C THR A 40 2.08 -0.37 -3.19
N GLY A 41 1.38 0.76 -3.30
CA GLY A 41 -0.06 0.73 -3.50
C GLY A 41 -0.56 1.61 -4.64
N HIS A 42 -1.75 1.27 -5.11
CA HIS A 42 -2.53 2.07 -6.04
C HIS A 42 -3.89 2.34 -5.41
N ARG A 43 -4.28 3.62 -5.34
CA ARG A 43 -5.63 4.01 -4.93
C ARG A 43 -6.56 3.85 -6.13
N ARG A 44 -7.55 2.98 -5.98
CA ARG A 44 -8.66 2.86 -6.94
C ARG A 44 -9.96 3.27 -6.25
N ALA A 45 -11.00 3.53 -7.05
CA ALA A 45 -12.31 3.95 -6.54
C ALA A 45 -13.00 2.86 -5.73
N ASP A 46 -12.73 1.59 -6.04
CA ASP A 46 -13.22 0.38 -5.37
C ASP A 46 -12.41 0.00 -4.11
N GLY A 47 -11.17 0.47 -4.01
CA GLY A 47 -10.32 0.26 -2.84
C GLY A 47 -8.83 0.35 -3.15
N PRO A 48 -7.98 0.47 -2.13
CA PRO A 48 -6.54 0.43 -2.33
C PRO A 48 -6.06 -1.00 -2.59
N ILE A 49 -5.21 -1.18 -3.59
CA ILE A 49 -4.51 -2.45 -3.85
C ILE A 49 -3.04 -2.26 -3.50
N TYR A 50 -2.46 -3.23 -2.79
CA TYR A 50 -1.06 -3.23 -2.41
C TYR A 50 -0.32 -4.45 -2.93
N GLY A 51 0.87 -4.24 -3.50
CA GLY A 51 1.89 -5.28 -3.59
C GLY A 51 2.78 -5.19 -2.37
N VAL A 52 2.97 -6.29 -1.64
CA VAL A 52 3.79 -6.35 -0.42
C VAL A 52 4.99 -7.25 -0.66
N PHE A 53 6.16 -6.78 -0.24
CA PHE A 53 7.44 -7.43 -0.46
C PHE A 53 8.22 -7.50 0.86
N GLU A 54 8.89 -8.63 1.09
CA GLU A 54 9.85 -8.81 2.17
C GLU A 54 11.18 -8.11 1.82
N VAL A 55 11.85 -7.57 2.84
CA VAL A 55 13.19 -7.01 2.76
C VAL A 55 14.20 -8.10 3.15
N LEU A 56 15.10 -8.47 2.22
CA LEU A 56 16.13 -9.49 2.38
C LEU A 56 17.54 -8.89 2.46
#